data_AF-A0A2V6EK64-F1
#
_entry.id   AF-A0A2V6EK64-F1
#
_cell.length_a   1.000
_cell.length_b   1.000
_cell.length_c   1.000
_cell.angle_alpha   90.00
_cell.angle_beta   90.00
_cell.angle_gamma   90.00
#
_symmetry.space_group_name_H-M   'P 1'
#
loop_
_entity.id
_entity.type
_entity.pdbx_description
1 polymer ?
#
loop_
_entity_poly.entity_id
_entity_poly.type
_entity_poly.pdbx_seq_one_letter_code
_entity_poly.pdbx_strand_id
1 'polypeptide(L)' 'MKSLALLHASQLVTLAGPKRPRVGNELSDLGMIRGAGMLIRDGRIEIVGPSNEIEKQAGDAEIVDL' A
#
# COMPACT_ATOMS: atom_id res chain seq x y z
N MET A 1 -13.67 -11.89 -9.21
CA MET A 1 -12.25 -11.49 -9.36
C MET A 1 -11.57 -11.78 -8.04
N LYS A 2 -10.29 -12.18 -8.03
CA LYS A 2 -9.60 -12.44 -6.76
C LYS A 2 -9.11 -11.11 -6.20
N SER A 3 -9.62 -10.75 -5.02
CA SER A 3 -9.26 -9.53 -4.30
C SER A 3 -8.61 -9.89 -2.96
N LEU A 4 -7.58 -9.14 -2.57
CA LEU A 4 -6.83 -9.33 -1.32
C LEU A 4 -6.59 -7.97 -0.67
N ALA A 5 -6.96 -7.83 0.60
CA ALA A 5 -6.65 -6.68 1.44
C ALA A 5 -5.59 -7.09 2.47
N LEU A 6 -4.45 -6.42 2.44
CA LEU A 6 -3.45 -6.47 3.50
C LEU A 6 -3.71 -5.30 4.44
N LEU A 7 -3.93 -5.56 5.73
CA LEU A 7 -4.28 -4.55 6.72
C LEU A 7 -3.30 -4.54 7.89
N HIS A 8 -3.29 -3.42 8.62
CA HIS A 8 -2.54 -3.17 9.86
C HIS A 8 -1.02 -3.32 9.78
N ALA A 9 -0.44 -3.34 8.57
CA ALA A 9 1.00 -3.31 8.42
C ALA A 9 1.57 -2.12 9.19
N SER A 10 2.48 -2.40 10.14
CA SER A 10 3.08 -1.36 10.98
C SER A 10 3.67 -0.23 10.13
N GLN A 11 4.30 -0.58 8.99
CA GLN A 11 4.81 0.34 7.99
C GLN A 11 4.68 -0.25 6.57
N LEU A 12 4.23 0.57 5.62
CA LEU A 12 4.28 0.30 4.18
C LEU A 12 5.21 1.31 3.51
N VAL A 13 6.26 0.82 2.86
CA VAL A 13 7.21 1.66 2.11
C VAL A 13 6.93 1.47 0.62
N THR A 14 6.32 2.47 -0.01
CA THR A 14 5.83 2.35 -1.40
C THR A 14 6.94 2.53 -2.43
N LEU A 15 7.99 3.27 -2.08
CA LEU A 15 9.01 3.76 -3.02
C LEU A 15 8.42 4.50 -4.22
N ALA A 16 7.18 4.98 -4.11
CA ALA A 16 6.54 5.77 -5.15
C ALA A 16 7.37 7.04 -5.40
N GLY A 17 7.57 7.37 -6.67
CA GLY A 17 8.47 8.43 -7.06
C GLY A 17 8.40 8.76 -8.54
N PRO A 18 9.21 9.71 -9.01
CA PRO A 18 9.21 10.12 -10.41
C PRO A 18 9.66 8.98 -11.32
N LYS A 19 9.34 9.06 -12.63
CA LYS A 19 9.79 8.11 -13.67
C LYS A 19 11.27 8.28 -14.04
N ARG A 20 12.13 8.55 -13.05
CA ARG A 20 13.59 8.65 -13.15
C ARG A 20 14.20 8.18 -11.83
N PRO A 21 15.47 7.78 -11.79
CA PRO A 21 16.16 7.50 -10.54
C PRO A 21 16.12 8.71 -9.60
N ARG A 22 15.94 8.42 -8.30
CA ARG A 22 16.12 9.42 -7.23
C ARG A 22 17.62 9.66 -7.03
N VAL A 23 17.99 10.91 -6.76
CA VAL A 23 19.40 11.29 -6.53
C VAL A 23 19.55 12.23 -5.33
N GLY A 24 20.69 12.16 -4.65
CA GLY A 24 20.99 13.02 -3.50
C GLY A 24 19.92 12.94 -2.42
N ASN A 25 19.42 14.10 -1.98
CA ASN A 25 18.43 14.21 -0.90
C ASN A 25 17.09 13.49 -1.21
N GLU A 26 16.78 13.23 -2.48
CA GLU A 26 15.57 12.49 -2.86
C GLU A 26 15.59 11.04 -2.37
N LEU A 27 16.78 10.46 -2.10
CA LEU A 27 16.94 9.10 -1.57
C LEU A 27 16.37 8.93 -0.16
N SER A 28 16.27 10.02 0.60
CA SER A 28 15.71 10.01 1.95
C SER A 28 14.18 9.98 1.97
N ASP A 29 13.53 10.25 0.84
CA ASP A 29 12.07 10.23 0.71
C ASP A 29 11.60 8.86 0.20
N LEU A 30 11.26 7.98 1.15
CA LEU A 30 10.91 6.58 0.91
C LEU A 30 9.42 6.34 0.61
N GLY A 31 8.55 7.36 0.75
CA GLY A 31 7.10 7.20 0.60
C GLY A 31 6.51 6.21 1.60
N MET A 32 6.77 6.43 2.89
CA MET A 32 6.37 5.56 4.01
C MET A 32 4.98 5.94 4.56
N ILE A 33 4.15 4.92 4.80
CA ILE A 33 2.83 5.03 5.42
C ILE A 33 2.84 4.16 6.68
N ARG A 34 2.45 4.71 7.84
CA ARG A 34 2.36 3.97 9.12
C ARG A 34 0.95 3.43 9.34
N GLY A 35 0.82 2.25 9.94
CA GLY A 35 -0.49 1.62 10.16
C GLY A 35 -1.25 1.44 8.84
N ALA A 36 -0.55 0.97 7.81
CA ALA A 36 -0.98 1.03 6.43
C ALA A 36 -1.65 -0.26 5.95
N GLY A 37 -2.47 -0.13 4.93
CA GLY A 37 -3.04 -1.22 4.18
C GLY A 37 -2.78 -1.12 2.68
N MET A 38 -3.10 -2.20 1.98
CA MET A 38 -3.01 -2.32 0.53
C MET A 38 -4.15 -3.19 0.01
N LEU A 39 -4.86 -2.72 -1.02
CA LEU A 39 -5.85 -3.50 -1.75
C LEU A 39 -5.28 -3.94 -3.10
N ILE A 40 -5.39 -5.25 -3.36
CA ILE A 40 -4.93 -5.89 -4.59
C ILE A 40 -6.15 -6.47 -5.29
N ARG A 41 -6.32 -6.14 -6.58
CA ARG A 41 -7.32 -6.75 -7.46
C ARG A 41 -6.65 -7.31 -8.70
N ASP A 42 -6.97 -8.55 -9.04
CA ASP A 42 -6.45 -9.22 -10.24
C ASP A 42 -4.91 -9.17 -10.35
N GLY A 43 -4.24 -9.35 -9.21
CA GLY A 43 -2.78 -9.37 -9.10
C GLY A 43 -2.11 -7.99 -9.24
N ARG A 44 -2.87 -6.90 -9.23
CA ARG A 44 -2.36 -5.53 -9.28
C ARG A 44 -2.72 -4.76 -8.02
N ILE A 45 -1.79 -3.91 -7.56
CA ILE A 45 -2.06 -2.94 -6.50
C ILE A 45 -3.06 -1.93 -7.05
N GLU A 46 -4.25 -1.90 -6.47
CA GLU A 46 -5.29 -0.93 -6.82
C GLU A 46 -5.09 0.36 -6.02
N ILE A 47 -4.92 0.23 -4.71
CA ILE A 47 -4.73 1.36 -3.80
C ILE A 47 -3.88 0.96 -2.58
N VAL A 48 -3.11 1.91 -2.06
CA VAL A 48 -2.37 1.84 -0.80
C VAL A 48 -2.73 3.06 0.05
N GLY A 49 -2.73 2.92 1.37
CA GLY A 49 -3.13 4.01 2.26
C GLY A 49 -3.21 3.59 3.73
N PRO A 50 -3.79 4.41 4.60
CA PRO A 50 -4.12 4.03 5.98
C PRO A 50 -5.01 2.78 6.02
N SER A 51 -4.76 1.84 6.94
CA SER A 51 -5.47 0.55 6.99
C SER A 51 -6.99 0.71 7.07
N ASN A 52 -7.45 1.65 7.89
CA ASN A 52 -8.88 1.96 8.07
C ASN A 52 -9.56 2.51 6.80
N GLU A 53 -8.80 3.13 5.89
CA GLU A 53 -9.32 3.58 4.59
C GLU A 53 -9.37 2.45 3.57
N ILE A 54 -8.40 1.53 3.65
CA ILE A 54 -8.36 0.33 2.80
C ILE A 54 -9.45 -0.66 3.21
N GLU A 55 -9.65 -0.87 4.50
CA GLU A 55 -10.69 -1.75 5.04
C GLU A 55 -12.09 -1.35 4.54
N LYS A 56 -12.39 -0.05 4.50
CA LYS A 56 -13.66 0.48 3.95
C LYS A 56 -13.86 0.16 2.46
N GLN A 57 -12.78 -0.08 1.73
CA GLN A 57 -12.77 -0.37 0.29
C GLN A 57 -12.60 -1.86 -0.03
N ALA A 58 -12.33 -2.70 0.97
CA ALA A 58 -11.99 -4.10 0.79
C ALA A 58 -13.17 -4.93 0.22
N GLY A 59 -14.41 -4.60 0.59
CA GLY A 59 -15.59 -5.32 0.10
C GLY A 59 -15.55 -6.80 0.48
N ASP A 60 -15.56 -7.68 -0.52
CA ASP A 60 -15.48 -9.14 -0.38
C ASP A 60 -14.04 -9.69 -0.50
N ALA A 61 -13.03 -8.82 -0.48
CA ALA A 61 -11.63 -9.24 -0.52
C ALA A 61 -11.27 -10.16 0.65
N GLU A 62 -10.39 -11.13 0.37
CA GLU A 62 -9.71 -11.90 1.41
C GLU A 62 -8.88 -10.94 2.26
N ILE A 63 -8.93 -11.06 3.59
CA ILE A 63 -8.19 -10.19 4.50
C ILE A 63 -6.99 -10.94 5.06
N VAL A 64 -5.82 -10.31 5.01
CA VAL A 64 -4.61 -10.72 5.73
C VAL A 64 -4.20 -9.59 6.67
N ASP A 65 -4.13 -9.93 7.95
CA ASP A 65 -3.70 -9.05 9.02
C ASP A 65 -2.18 -9.21 9.26
N LEU A 66 -1.42 -8.12 9.33
CA LEU A 66 0.05 -8.10 9.26
C LEU A 66 0.75 -7.56 10.52
#